data_AF-A0A2M6UHD5-F1
#
_entry.id   AF-A0A2M6UHD5-F1
#
_cell.length_a   1.000
_cell.length_b   1.000
_cell.length_c   1.000
_cell.angle_alpha   90.00
_cell.angle_beta   90.00
_cell.angle_gamma   90.00
#
_symmetry.space_group_name_H-M   'P 1'
#
loop_
_entity.id
_entity.type
_entity.pdbx_description
1 polymer ?
#
loop_
_entity_poly.entity_id
_entity_poly.type
_entity_poly.pdbx_seq_one_letter_code
_entity_poly.pdbx_strand_id
1 'polypeptide(L)'
;MRKITIIAATAVLLAAAATAHAGSLGRPCTAAPQASWLSLEQLQAKIEAQGYKVQKAKLKNACGELYTIDKSGSRVELFVDPTSGQIVGQL
;
A
#
# COMPACT_ATOMS: atom_id res chain seq x y z
N MET A 1 -36.09 -49.96 -1.22
CA MET A 1 -35.99 -48.59 -1.79
C MET A 1 -34.83 -47.86 -1.10
N ARG A 2 -33.68 -47.74 -1.75
CA ARG A 2 -32.48 -47.10 -1.18
C ARG A 2 -32.52 -45.60 -1.48
N LYS A 3 -32.73 -44.79 -0.45
CA LYS A 3 -32.69 -43.33 -0.55
C LYS A 3 -31.23 -42.90 -0.62
N ILE A 4 -30.77 -42.53 -1.81
CA ILE A 4 -29.46 -41.93 -2.01
C ILE A 4 -29.64 -40.42 -1.86
N THR A 5 -29.43 -39.93 -0.64
CA THR A 5 -29.36 -38.49 -0.37
C THR A 5 -27.95 -38.01 -0.75
N ILE A 6 -27.81 -37.46 -1.95
CA ILE A 6 -26.56 -36.81 -2.38
C ILE A 6 -26.51 -35.44 -1.69
N ILE A 7 -25.64 -35.34 -0.68
CA ILE A 7 -25.35 -34.09 0.02
C ILE A 7 -24.54 -33.21 -0.93
N ALA A 8 -25.13 -32.10 -1.37
CA ALA A 8 -24.47 -31.08 -2.18
C ALA A 8 -23.34 -30.43 -1.34
N ALA A 9 -22.09 -30.67 -1.72
CA ALA A 9 -20.93 -29.99 -1.13
C ALA A 9 -20.75 -28.61 -1.78
N THR A 10 -21.37 -27.58 -1.22
CA THR A 10 -21.11 -26.19 -1.56
C THR A 10 -19.77 -25.75 -0.96
N ALA A 11 -18.71 -25.78 -1.77
CA ALA A 11 -17.42 -25.19 -1.41
C ALA A 11 -17.54 -23.66 -1.40
N VAL A 12 -17.71 -23.08 -0.21
CA VAL A 12 -17.67 -21.63 -0.01
C VAL A 12 -16.20 -21.19 -0.03
N LEU A 13 -15.75 -20.70 -1.18
CA LEU A 13 -14.47 -20.00 -1.30
C LEU A 13 -14.60 -18.65 -0.59
N LEU A 14 -14.16 -18.56 0.67
CA LEU A 14 -13.96 -17.28 1.35
C LEU A 14 -12.79 -16.55 0.70
N ALA A 15 -13.07 -15.72 -0.29
CA ALA A 15 -12.14 -14.70 -0.74
C ALA A 15 -11.99 -13.68 0.41
N ALA A 16 -10.86 -13.74 1.12
CA ALA A 16 -10.51 -12.75 2.13
C ALA A 16 -10.35 -11.37 1.45
N ALA A 17 -11.37 -10.53 1.57
CA ALA A 17 -11.31 -9.15 1.12
C ALA A 17 -10.32 -8.40 2.04
N ALA A 18 -9.09 -8.18 1.55
CA ALA A 18 -8.13 -7.32 2.23
C ALA A 18 -8.69 -5.88 2.27
N THR A 19 -9.13 -5.45 3.45
CA THR A 19 -9.60 -4.09 3.70
C THR A 19 -8.42 -3.13 3.55
N ALA A 20 -8.53 -2.18 2.62
CA ALA A 20 -7.54 -1.12 2.47
C ALA A 20 -7.69 -0.15 3.65
N HIS A 21 -6.86 -0.32 4.69
CA HIS A 21 -6.76 0.66 5.76
C HIS A 21 -5.99 1.87 5.25
N ALA A 22 -6.58 3.06 5.38
CA ALA A 22 -5.87 4.32 5.18
C ALA A 22 -5.31 4.74 6.53
N GLY A 23 -4.00 4.62 6.69
CA GLY A 23 -3.30 4.95 7.91
C GLY A 23 -2.82 6.40 7.99
N SER A 24 -2.10 6.69 9.06
CA SER A 24 -1.40 7.96 9.27
C SER A 24 -0.13 7.69 10.07
N LEU A 25 0.98 8.33 9.69
CA LEU A 25 2.23 8.26 10.46
C LEU A 25 2.16 9.04 11.79
N GLY A 26 1.12 9.86 11.98
CA GLY A 26 0.94 10.69 13.19
C GLY A 26 1.89 11.89 13.29
N ARG A 27 2.79 12.05 12.33
CA ARG A 27 3.74 13.17 12.21
C ARG A 27 4.09 13.42 10.74
N PRO A 28 4.58 14.62 10.38
CA PRO A 28 5.11 14.87 9.03
C PRO A 28 6.39 14.07 8.77
N CYS A 29 6.66 13.78 7.49
CA CYS A 29 7.90 13.11 7.06
C CYS A 29 9.06 14.10 6.96
N THR A 30 8.78 15.36 6.64
CA THR A 30 9.78 16.43 6.54
C THR A 30 9.22 17.78 6.99
N ALA A 31 10.12 18.70 7.38
CA ALA A 31 9.81 20.11 7.60
C ALA A 31 10.22 21.00 6.41
N ALA A 32 10.82 20.41 5.37
CA ALA A 32 11.29 21.15 4.21
C ALA A 32 10.13 21.74 3.39
N PRO A 33 10.32 22.92 2.77
CA PRO A 33 9.27 23.55 1.98
C PRO A 33 8.93 22.72 0.73
N GLN A 34 7.68 22.77 0.28
CA GLN A 34 7.20 21.98 -0.86
C GLN A 34 7.98 22.22 -2.16
N ALA A 35 8.61 23.38 -2.33
CA ALA A 35 9.49 23.67 -3.47
C ALA A 35 10.73 22.75 -3.54
N SER A 36 11.10 22.09 -2.43
CA SER A 36 12.20 21.12 -2.36
C SER A 36 11.76 19.67 -2.56
N TRP A 37 10.46 19.44 -2.75
CA TRP A 37 9.91 18.10 -2.86
C TRP A 37 10.01 17.57 -4.29
N LEU A 38 10.24 16.27 -4.39
CA LEU A 38 10.16 15.51 -5.61
C LEU A 38 8.70 15.41 -6.10
N SER A 39 8.53 15.22 -7.41
CA SER A 39 7.22 14.92 -7.97
C SER A 39 6.71 13.55 -7.50
N LEU A 40 5.40 13.35 -7.54
CA LEU A 40 4.81 12.03 -7.23
C LEU A 40 5.37 10.92 -8.14
N GLU A 41 5.71 11.23 -9.38
CA GLU A 41 6.29 10.27 -10.34
C GLU A 41 7.71 9.88 -9.93
N GLN A 42 8.52 10.85 -9.49
CA GLN A 42 9.87 10.57 -8.98
C GLN A 42 9.83 9.73 -7.70
N LEU A 43 8.88 9.99 -6.81
CA LEU A 43 8.68 9.18 -5.60
C LEU A 43 8.24 7.76 -5.95
N GLN A 44 7.28 7.61 -6.87
CA GLN A 44 6.84 6.31 -7.38
C GLN A 44 8.02 5.51 -7.95
N ALA A 45 8.78 6.09 -8.88
CA ALA A 45 9.92 5.42 -9.51
C ALA A 45 10.97 4.95 -8.48
N LYS A 46 11.24 5.77 -7.45
CA LYS A 46 12.18 5.40 -6.36
C LYS A 46 11.68 4.24 -5.51
N ILE A 47 10.37 4.17 -5.25
CA ILE A 47 9.77 3.06 -4.50
C ILE A 47 9.69 1.80 -5.36
N GLU A 48 9.37 1.93 -6.65
CA GLU A 48 9.37 0.81 -7.60
C GLU A 48 10.77 0.22 -7.81
N ALA A 49 11.80 1.07 -7.86
CA ALA A 49 13.20 0.62 -7.91
C ALA A 49 13.62 -0.21 -6.69
N GLN A 50 12.93 -0.08 -5.56
CA GLN A 50 13.16 -0.90 -4.36
C GLN A 50 12.42 -2.25 -4.42
N GLY A 51 11.60 -2.48 -5.46
CA GLY A 51 10.88 -3.71 -5.74
C GLY A 51 9.46 -3.75 -5.18
N TYR A 52 8.88 -2.60 -4.88
CA TYR A 52 7.45 -2.46 -4.60
C TYR A 52 6.69 -2.19 -5.89
N LYS A 53 5.41 -2.57 -5.94
CA LYS A 53 4.49 -2.15 -7.01
C LYS A 53 3.59 -1.04 -6.48
N VAL A 54 3.72 0.18 -7.00
CA VAL A 54 2.89 1.28 -6.54
C VAL A 54 1.50 1.21 -7.17
N GLN A 55 0.47 1.25 -6.33
CA GLN A 55 -0.93 1.22 -6.75
C GLN A 55 -1.57 2.60 -6.71
N LYS A 56 -1.11 3.46 -5.79
CA LYS A 56 -1.56 4.85 -5.63
C LYS A 56 -0.50 5.63 -4.87
N ALA A 57 -0.26 6.87 -5.28
CA ALA A 57 0.62 7.80 -4.58
C ALA A 57 -0.11 9.12 -4.34
N LYS A 58 0.11 9.74 -3.17
CA LYS A 58 -0.43 11.07 -2.84
C LYS A 58 0.53 11.81 -1.93
N LEU A 59 0.53 13.13 -1.99
CA LEU A 59 1.19 13.99 -1.01
C LEU A 59 0.19 14.38 0.05
N LYS A 60 0.49 14.08 1.32
CA LYS A 60 -0.37 14.42 2.47
C LYS A 60 0.51 14.57 3.70
N ASN A 61 0.20 15.55 4.56
CA ASN A 61 0.93 15.79 5.81
C ASN A 61 2.47 15.86 5.64
N ALA A 62 2.95 16.52 4.57
CA ALA A 62 4.38 16.57 4.23
C ALA A 62 5.06 15.19 4.07
N CYS A 63 4.29 14.19 3.61
CA CYS A 63 4.72 12.85 3.24
C CYS A 63 4.25 12.52 1.82
N GLY A 64 5.03 11.72 1.10
CA GLY A 64 4.50 10.85 0.06
C GLY A 64 3.88 9.61 0.70
N GLU A 65 2.55 9.50 0.68
CA GLU A 65 1.84 8.29 1.12
C GLU A 65 1.60 7.40 -0.11
N LEU A 66 2.33 6.28 -0.19
CA LEU A 66 2.31 5.35 -1.32
C LEU A 66 1.68 4.04 -0.91
N TYR A 67 0.53 3.71 -1.49
CA TYR A 67 -0.11 2.40 -1.37
C TYR A 67 0.57 1.45 -2.34
N THR A 68 1.17 0.38 -1.83
CA THR A 68 2.00 -0.52 -2.61
C THR A 68 1.66 -1.99 -2.36
N ILE A 69 2.15 -2.84 -3.27
CA ILE A 69 2.30 -4.27 -3.04
C ILE A 69 3.80 -4.53 -2.89
N ASP A 70 4.20 -5.14 -1.78
CA ASP A 70 5.60 -5.47 -1.53
C ASP A 70 6.04 -6.74 -2.27
N LYS A 71 7.31 -7.12 -2.10
CA LYS A 71 7.90 -8.31 -2.74
C LYS A 71 7.24 -9.63 -2.32
N SER A 72 6.56 -9.66 -1.17
CA SER A 72 5.82 -10.83 -0.69
C SER A 72 4.40 -10.92 -1.27
N GLY A 73 3.96 -9.90 -2.03
CA GLY A 73 2.59 -9.80 -2.50
C GLY A 73 1.63 -9.14 -1.49
N SER A 74 2.16 -8.60 -0.39
CA SER A 74 1.35 -7.99 0.68
C SER A 74 1.08 -6.52 0.36
N ARG A 75 -0.13 -6.05 0.68
CA ARG A 75 -0.48 -4.63 0.54
C ARG A 75 0.06 -3.87 1.74
N VAL A 76 0.82 -2.81 1.47
CA VAL A 76 1.43 -1.96 2.50
C VAL A 76 1.35 -0.49 2.11
N GLU A 77 1.12 0.39 3.07
CA GLU A 77 1.18 1.84 2.88
C GLU A 77 2.55 2.35 3.34
N LEU A 78 3.34 2.89 2.41
CA LEU A 78 4.64 3.46 2.69
C LEU A 78 4.51 4.97 2.91
N PHE A 79 5.15 5.45 3.98
CA PHE A 79 5.33 6.87 4.24
C PHE A 79 6.73 7.26 3.80
N VAL A 80 6.81 8.15 2.82
CA VAL A 80 8.03 8.49 2.11
C VAL A 80 8.36 9.96 2.32
N ASP A 81 9.60 10.26 2.69
CA ASP A 81 10.10 11.65 2.72
C ASP A 81 10.12 12.20 1.28
N PRO A 82 9.33 13.25 0.99
CA PRO A 82 9.18 13.75 -0.37
C PRO A 82 10.43 14.48 -0.89
N THR A 83 11.41 14.81 -0.04
CA THR A 83 12.67 15.48 -0.46
C THR A 83 13.70 14.50 -1.00
N SER A 84 13.66 13.25 -0.52
CA SER A 84 14.71 12.26 -0.79
C SER A 84 14.17 10.97 -1.45
N GLY A 85 12.90 10.66 -1.20
CA GLY A 85 12.26 9.39 -1.52
C GLY A 85 12.60 8.26 -0.54
N GLN A 86 13.12 8.58 0.64
CA GLN A 86 13.38 7.58 1.69
C GLN A 86 12.08 7.14 2.37
N ILE A 87 11.93 5.84 2.59
CA ILE A 87 10.84 5.28 3.40
C ILE A 87 11.13 5.58 4.87
N VAL A 88 10.22 6.29 5.55
CA VAL A 88 10.35 6.66 6.96
C VAL A 88 9.32 5.97 7.87
N GLY A 89 8.42 5.20 7.27
CA GLY A 89 7.42 4.40 7.96
C GLY A 89 6.63 3.52 6.99
N GLN A 90 5.96 2.51 7.53
CA GLN A 90 5.11 1.59 6.80
C GLN A 90 3.94 1.16 7.68
N LEU A 91 2.78 0.91 7.04
CA LEU A 91 1.63 0.22 7.62
C LEU A 91 1.22 -0.98 6.76
#